data_AF-A0A2K0U416-F1
#
_entry.id   AF-A0A2K0U416-F1
#
_cell.length_a   1.000
_cell.length_b   1.000
_cell.length_c   1.000
_cell.angle_alpha   90.00
_cell.angle_beta   90.00
_cell.angle_gamma   90.00
#
_symmetry.space_group_name_H-M   'P 1'
#
loop_
_entity.id
_entity.type
_entity.pdbx_description
1 polymer ?
#
loop_
_entity_poly.entity_id
_entity_poly.type
_entity_poly.pdbx_seq_one_letter_code
_entity_poly.pdbx_strand_id
1 'polypeptide(L)'
;MESLSIAQKLEALKPEPSAQVDHPVAKEVAQSRKRLMMCLAPVLDPRMPRECLSGPTIAFHRQARKKIYGMTLEELEDRFGGRAAWVKAQPLLDELAGFLKRQDGPFCLGGKTPSYADFIIVAFLEWCWCLQGGIFERIVGNEKAYHDVYMACRPWLQRNDH
;
A
#
# COMPACT_ATOMS: atom_id res chain seq x y z
N MET A 1 10.75 0.21 11.47
CA MET A 1 10.03 1.45 11.82
C MET A 1 8.60 1.02 11.96
N GLU A 2 8.09 1.03 13.18
CA GLU A 2 6.79 0.43 13.50
C GLU A 2 5.70 1.50 13.34
N SER A 3 5.16 1.64 12.13
CA SER A 3 4.08 2.61 11.83
C SER A 3 2.87 2.44 12.75
N LEU A 4 2.61 1.21 13.21
CA LEU A 4 1.55 0.89 14.16
C LEU A 4 1.83 1.54 15.53
N SER A 5 3.05 1.41 16.06
CA SER A 5 3.41 2.00 17.36
C SER A 5 3.32 3.53 17.34
N ILE A 6 3.65 4.15 16.20
CA ILE A 6 3.45 5.59 16.01
C ILE A 6 1.96 5.94 16.04
N ALA A 7 1.13 5.22 15.28
CA ALA A 7 -0.31 5.46 15.24
C ALA A 7 -0.98 5.27 16.61
N GLN A 8 -0.61 4.22 17.35
CA GLN A 8 -1.09 3.98 18.72
C GLN A 8 -0.68 5.12 19.65
N LYS A 9 0.56 5.61 19.53
CA LYS A 9 1.02 6.73 20.35
C LYS A 9 0.29 8.02 20.01
N LEU A 10 0.02 8.27 18.72
CA LEU A 10 -0.75 9.43 18.27
C LEU A 10 -2.19 9.39 18.79
N GLU A 11 -2.87 8.24 18.70
CA GLU A 11 -4.23 8.07 19.21
C GLU A 11 -4.28 8.22 20.74
N ALA A 12 -3.30 7.68 21.47
CA ALA A 12 -3.22 7.87 22.92
C ALA A 12 -2.98 9.34 23.33
N LEU A 13 -2.20 10.10 22.56
CA LEU A 13 -1.95 11.53 22.82
C LEU A 13 -3.11 12.42 22.37
N LYS A 14 -3.83 12.00 21.31
CA LYS A 14 -4.90 12.77 20.67
C LYS A 14 -6.05 11.82 20.29
N PRO A 15 -6.93 11.47 21.26
CA PRO A 15 -7.95 10.44 21.06
C PRO A 15 -9.03 10.80 20.03
N GLU A 16 -9.25 12.09 19.80
CA GLU A 16 -10.27 12.58 18.88
C GLU A 16 -9.68 13.51 17.79
N PRO A 17 -9.98 13.26 16.50
CA PRO A 17 -10.76 12.13 15.98
C PRO A 17 -9.99 10.80 16.05
N SER A 18 -10.68 9.71 16.41
CA SER A 18 -10.08 8.36 16.47
C SER A 18 -9.89 7.75 15.09
N ALA A 19 -8.75 7.06 14.90
CA ALA A 19 -8.47 6.23 13.73
C ALA A 19 -8.74 4.74 14.00
N GLN A 20 -9.25 4.38 15.18
CA GLN A 20 -9.56 3.00 15.57
C GLN A 20 -8.35 2.08 15.38
N VAL A 21 -7.16 2.51 15.84
CA VAL A 21 -5.87 1.90 15.50
C VAL A 21 -5.79 0.44 15.95
N ASP A 22 -6.36 0.15 17.11
CA ASP A 22 -6.36 -1.20 17.71
C ASP A 22 -7.53 -2.08 17.24
N HIS A 23 -8.37 -1.61 16.30
CA HIS A 23 -9.46 -2.42 15.78
C HIS A 23 -8.90 -3.66 15.03
N PRO A 24 -9.42 -4.88 15.27
CA PRO A 24 -8.87 -6.12 14.70
C PRO A 24 -8.69 -6.11 13.17
N VAL A 25 -9.58 -5.42 12.45
CA VAL A 25 -9.51 -5.29 10.99
C VAL A 25 -8.18 -4.71 10.49
N ALA A 26 -7.53 -3.82 11.25
CA ALA A 26 -6.24 -3.24 10.87
C ALA A 26 -5.16 -4.32 10.75
N LYS A 27 -5.18 -5.30 11.66
CA LYS A 27 -4.26 -6.44 11.64
C LYS A 27 -4.55 -7.36 10.45
N GLU A 28 -5.82 -7.63 10.16
CA GLU A 28 -6.24 -8.45 9.01
C GLU A 28 -5.79 -7.81 7.68
N VAL A 29 -6.06 -6.52 7.52
CA VAL A 29 -5.64 -5.73 6.36
C VAL A 29 -4.13 -5.69 6.22
N ALA A 30 -3.38 -5.46 7.32
CA ALA A 30 -1.92 -5.46 7.29
C ALA A 30 -1.33 -6.81 6.84
N GLN A 31 -1.91 -7.92 7.30
CA GLN A 31 -1.50 -9.26 6.92
C GLN A 31 -1.80 -9.56 5.44
N SER A 32 -3.00 -9.22 4.97
CA SER A 32 -3.37 -9.35 3.55
C SER A 32 -2.46 -8.50 2.66
N ARG A 33 -2.27 -7.22 3.00
CA ARG A 33 -1.34 -6.30 2.31
C ARG A 33 0.09 -6.84 2.29
N LYS A 34 0.58 -7.43 3.38
CA LYS A 34 1.93 -8.04 3.42
C LYS A 34 2.05 -9.19 2.42
N ARG A 35 1.05 -10.07 2.34
CA ARG A 35 1.02 -11.16 1.34
C ARG A 35 0.99 -10.62 -0.08
N LEU A 36 0.14 -9.61 -0.34
CA LEU A 36 0.07 -8.95 -1.64
C LEU A 36 1.44 -8.42 -2.06
N MET A 37 2.15 -7.75 -1.14
CA MET A 37 3.48 -7.24 -1.40
C MET A 37 4.51 -8.32 -1.73
N MET A 38 4.44 -9.50 -1.12
CA MET A 38 5.35 -10.58 -1.48
C MET A 38 5.14 -11.06 -2.92
N CYS A 39 3.89 -11.01 -3.42
CA CYS A 39 3.58 -11.34 -4.81
C CYS A 39 3.99 -10.24 -5.80
N LEU A 40 3.76 -8.97 -5.43
CA LEU A 40 4.01 -7.82 -6.32
C LEU A 40 5.40 -7.21 -6.17
N ALA A 41 6.21 -7.59 -5.19
CA ALA A 41 7.56 -7.07 -5.02
C ALA A 41 8.41 -7.11 -6.31
N PRO A 42 8.40 -8.19 -7.12
CA PRO A 42 9.11 -8.22 -8.40
C PRO A 42 8.64 -7.20 -9.44
N VAL A 43 7.43 -6.66 -9.30
CA VAL A 43 6.86 -5.62 -10.18
C VAL A 43 7.09 -4.22 -9.62
N LEU A 44 7.01 -4.07 -8.29
CA LEU A 44 7.00 -2.76 -7.64
C LEU A 44 8.41 -2.27 -7.26
N ASP A 45 9.24 -3.13 -6.67
CA ASP A 45 10.56 -2.73 -6.17
C ASP A 45 11.52 -2.25 -7.28
N PRO A 46 11.58 -2.89 -8.47
CA PRO A 46 12.42 -2.40 -9.56
C PRO A 46 12.03 -0.99 -10.05
N ARG A 47 10.79 -0.56 -9.82
CA ARG A 47 10.32 0.78 -10.19
C ARG A 47 10.81 1.85 -9.21
N MET A 48 11.08 1.54 -7.94
CA MET A 48 11.59 2.51 -6.97
C MET A 48 12.82 3.30 -7.45
N PRO A 49 13.94 2.65 -7.83
CA PRO A 49 15.11 3.38 -8.34
C PRO A 49 14.92 3.97 -9.74
N ARG A 50 13.89 3.56 -10.48
CA ARG A 50 13.60 4.10 -11.82
C ARG A 50 12.79 5.40 -11.74
N GLU A 51 11.82 5.46 -10.83
CA GLU A 51 10.75 6.46 -10.87
C GLU A 51 10.69 7.37 -9.64
N CYS A 52 11.15 6.89 -8.47
CA CYS A 52 10.92 7.59 -7.20
C CYS A 52 12.20 8.08 -6.50
N LEU A 53 13.35 7.47 -6.78
CA LEU A 53 14.60 7.78 -6.08
C LEU A 53 15.54 8.59 -6.98
N SER A 54 16.41 9.37 -6.36
CA SER A 54 17.41 10.19 -7.06
C SER A 54 18.77 10.10 -6.38
N GLY A 55 19.82 10.38 -7.17
CA GLY A 55 21.20 10.49 -6.70
C GLY A 55 21.71 9.24 -5.94
N PRO A 56 22.46 9.43 -4.83
CA PRO A 56 23.11 8.32 -4.12
C PRO A 56 22.12 7.32 -3.49
N THR A 57 20.86 7.71 -3.26
CA THR A 57 19.82 6.83 -2.71
C THR A 57 19.51 5.65 -3.63
N ILE A 58 19.69 5.80 -4.95
CA ILE A 58 19.51 4.71 -5.92
C ILE A 58 20.48 3.56 -5.65
N ALA A 59 21.78 3.87 -5.48
CA ALA A 59 22.81 2.86 -5.25
C ALA A 59 22.59 2.14 -3.91
N PHE A 60 22.27 2.89 -2.85
CA PHE A 60 21.93 2.34 -1.55
C PHE A 60 20.72 1.39 -1.64
N HIS A 61 19.63 1.83 -2.30
CA HIS A 61 18.44 1.02 -2.47
C HIS A 61 18.73 -0.28 -3.21
N ARG A 62 19.42 -0.22 -4.36
CA ARG A 62 19.80 -1.39 -5.15
C ARG A 62 20.65 -2.37 -4.35
N GLN A 63 21.64 -1.88 -3.60
CA GLN A 63 22.47 -2.75 -2.75
C GLN A 63 21.66 -3.41 -1.64
N ALA A 64 20.77 -2.66 -0.98
CA ALA A 64 19.90 -3.19 0.06
C ALA A 64 18.94 -4.26 -0.48
N ARG A 65 18.32 -4.03 -1.65
CA ARG A 65 17.44 -5.02 -2.29
C ARG A 65 18.19 -6.25 -2.78
N LYS A 66 19.40 -6.09 -3.31
CA LYS A 66 20.26 -7.23 -3.67
C LYS A 66 20.58 -8.13 -2.48
N LYS A 67 20.81 -7.55 -1.29
CA LYS A 67 21.02 -8.33 -0.06
C LYS A 67 19.75 -9.09 0.37
N ILE A 68 18.57 -8.49 0.18
CA ILE A 68 17.28 -9.11 0.55
C ILE A 68 16.89 -10.24 -0.41
N TYR A 69 17.03 -10.02 -1.72
CA TYR A 69 16.57 -10.96 -2.74
C TYR A 69 17.65 -11.95 -3.21
N GLY A 70 18.91 -11.70 -2.89
CA GLY A 70 20.05 -12.48 -3.39
C GLY A 70 20.34 -12.29 -4.89
N MET A 71 19.66 -11.35 -5.55
CA MET A 71 19.78 -11.04 -6.99
C MET A 71 19.52 -9.56 -7.24
N THR A 72 19.84 -9.07 -8.43
CA THR A 72 19.54 -7.68 -8.85
C THR A 72 18.03 -7.46 -9.00
N LEU A 73 17.60 -6.20 -9.02
CA LEU A 73 16.18 -5.85 -9.24
C LEU A 73 15.73 -6.21 -10.65
N GLU A 74 16.62 -6.11 -11.64
CA GLU A 74 16.40 -6.54 -13.01
C GLU A 74 16.18 -8.06 -13.09
N GLU A 75 17.07 -8.86 -12.50
CA GLU A 75 16.90 -10.32 -12.44
C GLU A 75 15.62 -10.73 -11.70
N LEU A 76 15.25 -9.99 -10.65
CA LEU A 76 14.00 -10.21 -9.93
C LEU A 76 12.78 -9.96 -10.83
N GLU A 77 12.78 -8.85 -11.56
CA GLU A 77 11.71 -8.47 -12.49
C GLU A 77 11.57 -9.48 -13.62
N ASP A 78 12.67 -9.86 -14.26
CA ASP A 78 12.69 -10.78 -15.41
C ASP A 78 12.19 -12.18 -15.02
N ARG A 79 12.57 -12.67 -13.83
CA ARG A 79 12.23 -14.02 -13.38
C ARG A 79 10.83 -14.14 -12.78
N PHE A 80 10.37 -13.11 -12.07
CA PHE A 80 9.20 -13.23 -11.21
C PHE A 80 8.16 -12.13 -11.41
N GLY A 81 8.44 -11.10 -12.21
CA GLY A 81 7.54 -9.99 -12.49
C GLY A 81 6.48 -10.30 -13.55
N GLY A 82 6.06 -9.25 -14.26
CA GLY A 82 5.12 -9.36 -15.38
C GLY A 82 3.76 -9.98 -15.02
N ARG A 83 3.14 -10.64 -15.99
CA ARG A 83 1.78 -11.20 -15.87
C ARG A 83 1.65 -12.22 -14.73
N ALA A 84 2.68 -13.04 -14.51
CA ALA A 84 2.65 -14.10 -13.50
C ALA A 84 2.53 -13.53 -12.07
N ALA A 85 3.25 -12.44 -11.76
CA ALA A 85 3.12 -11.74 -10.48
C ALA A 85 1.69 -11.24 -10.26
N TRP A 86 1.10 -10.61 -11.29
CA TRP A 86 -0.27 -10.09 -11.22
C TRP A 86 -1.32 -11.18 -11.03
N VAL A 87 -1.19 -12.31 -11.73
CA VAL A 87 -2.11 -13.45 -11.56
C VAL A 87 -2.03 -14.00 -10.13
N LYS A 88 -0.83 -14.11 -9.56
CA LYS A 88 -0.64 -14.53 -8.16
C LYS A 88 -1.20 -13.51 -7.17
N ALA A 89 -1.10 -12.22 -7.48
CA ALA A 89 -1.57 -11.12 -6.65
C ALA A 89 -3.09 -10.95 -6.68
N GLN A 90 -3.76 -11.36 -7.76
CA GLN A 90 -5.19 -11.16 -7.98
C GLN A 90 -6.08 -11.57 -6.79
N PRO A 91 -6.02 -12.80 -6.25
CA PRO A 91 -6.87 -13.17 -5.12
C PRO A 91 -6.62 -12.32 -3.86
N LEU A 92 -5.42 -11.77 -3.70
CA LEU A 92 -5.07 -10.89 -2.57
C LEU A 92 -5.55 -9.46 -2.80
N LEU A 93 -5.61 -9.00 -4.06
CA LEU A 93 -6.29 -7.76 -4.43
C LEU A 93 -7.81 -7.90 -4.21
N ASP A 94 -8.39 -9.04 -4.51
CA ASP A 94 -9.82 -9.26 -4.27
C ASP A 94 -10.12 -9.33 -2.77
N GLU A 95 -9.24 -9.96 -1.99
CA GLU A 95 -9.32 -9.98 -0.52
C GLU A 95 -9.23 -8.57 0.09
N LEU A 96 -8.26 -7.76 -0.36
CA LEU A 96 -8.11 -6.38 0.13
C LEU A 96 -9.34 -5.52 -0.20
N ALA A 97 -9.87 -5.63 -1.43
CA ALA A 97 -11.12 -4.97 -1.80
C ALA A 97 -12.30 -5.50 -0.98
N GLY A 98 -12.27 -6.78 -0.59
CA GLY A 98 -13.25 -7.39 0.30
C GLY A 98 -13.41 -6.64 1.62
N PHE A 99 -12.32 -6.18 2.25
CA PHE A 99 -12.40 -5.39 3.50
C PHE A 99 -13.16 -4.07 3.32
N LEU A 100 -12.90 -3.36 2.22
CA LEU A 100 -13.56 -2.09 1.89
C LEU A 100 -15.06 -2.28 1.59
N LYS A 101 -15.47 -3.47 1.14
CA LYS A 101 -16.85 -3.81 0.79
C LYS A 101 -17.66 -4.41 1.95
N ARG A 102 -17.07 -4.60 3.14
CA ARG A 102 -17.76 -5.23 4.29
C ARG A 102 -18.86 -4.36 4.88
N GLN A 103 -18.77 -3.04 4.72
CA GLN A 103 -19.66 -2.05 5.29
C GLN A 103 -20.16 -1.11 4.21
N ASP A 104 -21.24 -0.38 4.50
CA ASP A 104 -21.68 0.70 3.63
C ASP A 104 -20.67 1.86 3.63
N GLY A 105 -20.43 2.42 2.45
CA GLY A 105 -19.49 3.51 2.24
C GLY A 105 -18.09 3.04 1.82
N PRO A 106 -17.11 3.95 1.75
CA PRO A 106 -15.79 3.66 1.17
C PRO A 106 -14.78 3.05 2.17
N PHE A 107 -15.12 2.96 3.46
CA PHE A 107 -14.16 2.64 4.52
C PHE A 107 -14.39 1.23 5.10
N CYS A 108 -13.32 0.57 5.54
CA CYS A 108 -13.31 -0.79 6.11
C CYS A 108 -14.25 -0.94 7.32
N LEU A 109 -14.42 0.13 8.10
CA LEU A 109 -15.29 0.18 9.28
C LEU A 109 -16.61 0.93 9.03
N GLY A 110 -16.88 1.31 7.79
CA GLY A 110 -17.99 2.20 7.44
C GLY A 110 -17.83 3.61 8.04
N GLY A 111 -18.94 4.33 8.13
CA GLY A 111 -18.98 5.66 8.73
C GLY A 111 -18.48 6.79 7.82
N LYS A 112 -18.15 7.94 8.43
CA LYS A 112 -17.78 9.18 7.70
C LYS A 112 -16.29 9.50 7.70
N THR A 113 -15.49 8.79 8.49
CA THR A 113 -14.06 9.08 8.69
C THR A 113 -13.22 7.82 8.48
N PRO A 114 -12.02 7.93 7.89
CA PRO A 114 -11.15 6.78 7.66
C PRO A 114 -10.60 6.23 8.97
N SER A 115 -10.38 4.92 8.99
CA SER A 115 -9.67 4.20 10.05
C SER A 115 -8.20 3.94 9.66
N TYR A 116 -7.41 3.47 10.62
CA TYR A 116 -6.04 3.03 10.39
C TYR A 116 -5.95 1.91 9.35
N ALA A 117 -6.95 1.05 9.27
CA ALA A 117 -7.05 0.01 8.24
C ALA A 117 -7.15 0.61 6.83
N ASP A 118 -7.95 1.68 6.67
CA ASP A 118 -8.06 2.40 5.40
C ASP A 118 -6.73 3.04 5.03
N PHE A 119 -6.03 3.64 6.00
CA PHE A 119 -4.71 4.24 5.75
C PHE A 119 -3.64 3.21 5.33
N ILE A 120 -3.72 1.95 5.79
CA ILE A 120 -2.81 0.89 5.30
C ILE A 120 -3.02 0.65 3.80
N ILE A 121 -4.28 0.60 3.35
CA ILE A 121 -4.63 0.39 1.94
C ILE A 121 -4.27 1.63 1.12
N VAL A 122 -4.68 2.81 1.58
CA VAL A 122 -4.46 4.08 0.88
C VAL A 122 -2.97 4.42 0.77
N ALA A 123 -2.17 4.15 1.80
CA ALA A 123 -0.71 4.32 1.71
C ALA A 123 -0.08 3.40 0.66
N PHE A 124 -0.61 2.19 0.48
CA PHE A 124 -0.19 1.30 -0.61
C PHE A 124 -0.59 1.85 -1.98
N LEU A 125 -1.82 2.35 -2.13
CA LEU A 125 -2.30 2.95 -3.38
C LEU A 125 -1.51 4.21 -3.75
N GLU A 126 -1.27 5.11 -2.80
CA GLU A 126 -0.45 6.32 -2.98
C GLU A 126 0.96 5.97 -3.45
N TRP A 127 1.55 4.93 -2.85
CA TRP A 127 2.85 4.44 -3.30
C TRP A 127 2.79 3.89 -4.73
N CYS A 128 1.76 3.11 -5.08
CA CYS A 128 1.54 2.63 -6.45
C CYS A 128 1.38 3.77 -7.46
N TRP A 129 0.78 4.89 -7.06
CA TRP A 129 0.69 6.09 -7.88
C TRP A 129 2.07 6.71 -8.12
N CYS A 130 2.87 6.85 -7.06
CA CYS A 130 4.26 7.34 -7.15
C CYS A 130 5.16 6.49 -8.05
N LEU A 131 4.93 5.17 -8.13
CA LEU A 131 5.70 4.25 -8.96
C LEU A 131 5.43 4.40 -10.48
N GLN A 132 4.43 5.19 -10.90
CA GLN A 132 4.06 5.40 -12.30
C GLN A 132 3.79 4.09 -13.08
N GLY A 133 3.73 4.17 -14.42
CA GLY A 133 3.66 2.98 -15.29
C GLY A 133 2.34 2.21 -15.26
N GLY A 134 1.24 2.88 -14.90
CA GLY A 134 -0.10 2.28 -14.92
C GLY A 134 -0.41 1.38 -13.73
N ILE A 135 0.47 1.31 -12.71
CA ILE A 135 0.30 0.40 -11.56
C ILE A 135 -0.93 0.79 -10.74
N PHE A 136 -1.06 2.08 -10.42
CA PHE A 136 -2.21 2.60 -9.70
C PHE A 136 -3.50 2.35 -10.48
N GLU A 137 -3.52 2.75 -11.75
CA GLU A 137 -4.67 2.61 -12.65
C GLU A 137 -5.12 1.15 -12.76
N ARG A 138 -4.16 0.22 -12.83
CA ARG A 138 -4.46 -1.21 -12.84
C ARG A 138 -5.12 -1.70 -11.55
N ILE A 139 -4.64 -1.24 -10.39
CA ILE A 139 -5.21 -1.65 -9.10
C ILE A 139 -6.59 -1.03 -8.88
N VAL A 140 -6.76 0.27 -9.13
CA VAL A 140 -8.06 0.93 -8.98
C VAL A 140 -9.07 0.49 -10.03
N GLY A 141 -8.62 0.07 -11.21
CA GLY A 141 -9.44 -0.55 -12.24
C GLY A 141 -9.85 -2.00 -11.94
N ASN A 142 -9.22 -2.65 -10.95
CA ASN A 142 -9.60 -4.00 -10.52
C ASN A 142 -10.96 -4.02 -9.85
N GLU A 143 -11.17 -3.07 -8.91
CA GLU A 143 -12.35 -3.01 -8.07
C GLU A 143 -12.64 -1.55 -7.72
N LYS A 144 -13.90 -1.12 -7.88
CA LYS A 144 -14.33 0.27 -7.64
C LYS A 144 -14.01 0.73 -6.21
N ALA A 145 -14.04 -0.19 -5.25
CA ALA A 145 -13.76 0.09 -3.84
C ALA A 145 -12.38 0.75 -3.63
N TYR A 146 -11.36 0.39 -4.41
CA TYR A 146 -10.03 1.01 -4.32
C TYR A 146 -10.05 2.47 -4.74
N HIS A 147 -10.73 2.77 -5.85
CA HIS A 147 -10.92 4.15 -6.29
C HIS A 147 -11.69 4.95 -5.24
N ASP A 148 -12.77 4.39 -4.70
CA ASP A 148 -13.63 5.08 -3.74
C ASP A 148 -12.91 5.42 -2.43
N VAL A 149 -12.17 4.47 -1.84
CA VAL A 149 -11.41 4.73 -0.61
C VAL A 149 -10.28 5.73 -0.85
N TYR A 150 -9.59 5.65 -1.98
CA TYR A 150 -8.54 6.59 -2.33
C TYR A 150 -9.09 8.01 -2.49
N MET A 151 -10.24 8.15 -3.17
CA MET A 151 -10.91 9.43 -3.35
C MET A 151 -11.42 10.01 -2.02
N ALA A 152 -11.99 9.16 -1.16
CA ALA A 152 -12.44 9.55 0.16
C ALA A 152 -11.30 10.01 1.07
N CYS A 153 -10.10 9.43 0.92
CA CYS A 153 -8.91 9.77 1.71
C CYS A 153 -8.05 10.90 1.11
N ARG A 154 -8.37 11.47 -0.06
CA ARG A 154 -7.54 12.53 -0.66
C ARG A 154 -7.22 13.72 0.25
N PRO A 155 -8.12 14.21 1.12
CA PRO A 155 -7.78 15.30 2.03
C PRO A 155 -6.56 14.99 2.93
N TRP A 156 -6.36 13.72 3.29
CA TRP A 156 -5.22 13.27 4.11
C TRP A 156 -3.95 12.96 3.30
N LEU A 157 -4.02 12.97 1.97
CA LEU A 157 -2.89 12.77 1.08
C LEU A 157 -2.24 14.09 0.62
N GLN A 158 -2.87 15.23 0.92
CA GLN A 158 -2.30 16.53 0.61
C GLN A 158 -0.98 16.70 1.35
N ARG A 159 0.08 17.07 0.61
CA ARG A 159 1.36 17.42 1.23
C ARG A 159 1.16 18.63 2.13
N ASN A 160 1.77 18.59 3.30
CA ASN A 160 1.84 19.71 4.22
C ASN A 160 3.11 20.52 3.89
N ASP A 161 3.09 21.22 2.75
CA ASP A 161 4.20 22.03 2.23
C ASP A 161 3.89 23.54 2.25
N HIS A 162 3.18 23.99 3.29
CA HIS A 162 2.98 25.41 3.59
C HIS A 162 4.29 26.11 3.96
#